data_AF-A0A163K244-F1
#
_entry.id   AF-A0A163K244-F1
#
_cell.length_a   1.000
_cell.length_b   1.000
_cell.length_c   1.000
_cell.angle_alpha   90.00
_cell.angle_beta   90.00
_cell.angle_gamma   90.00
#
_symmetry.space_group_name_H-M   'P 1'
#
loop_
_entity.id
_entity.type
_entity.pdbx_description
1 polymer ?
#
loop_
_entity_poly.entity_id
_entity_poly.type
_entity_poly.pdbx_seq_one_letter_code
_entity_poly.pdbx_strand_id
1 'polypeptide(L)'
;MPSAGRIVKHLIAKHGPMTTTSLSTHIPTFEQELVSKSHLKNRILSSLQGDGVLYKKVHRESDSSKPIWRWHFTHESDADLYKNL
;
A
#
# COMPACT_ATOMS: atom_id res chain seq x y z
N MET A 1 9.37 3.27 16.72
CA MET A 1 9.14 2.44 15.53
C MET A 1 8.20 3.15 14.57
N PRO A 2 8.45 3.17 13.26
CA PRO A 2 7.49 3.71 12.29
C PRO A 2 6.22 2.86 12.30
N SER A 3 5.05 3.49 12.39
CA SER A 3 3.78 2.76 12.41
C SER A 3 3.55 1.97 11.12
N ALA A 4 2.79 0.89 11.19
CA ALA A 4 2.46 0.06 10.02
C ALA A 4 1.88 0.86 8.83
N GLY A 5 1.13 1.95 9.10
CA GLY A 5 0.66 2.87 8.06
C GLY A 5 1.79 3.66 7.38
N ARG A 6 2.80 4.09 8.14
CA ARG A 6 3.99 4.78 7.61
C ARG A 6 4.83 3.87 6.72
N ILE A 7 4.95 2.59 7.09
CA ILE A 7 5.64 1.56 6.27
C ILE A 7 4.90 1.35 4.94
N VAL A 8 3.57 1.19 4.98
CA VAL A 8 2.77 1.02 3.74
C VAL A 8 2.91 2.22 2.82
N LYS A 9 2.86 3.44 3.36
CA LYS A 9 3.08 4.67 2.58
C LYS A 9 4.48 4.69 1.96
N HIS A 10 5.52 4.35 2.74
CA HIS A 10 6.89 4.27 2.23
C HIS A 10 7.03 3.26 1.07
N LEU A 11 6.47 2.07 1.21
CA LEU A 11 6.54 1.04 0.17
C LEU A 11 5.89 1.49 -1.13
N ILE A 12 4.68 2.07 -1.06
CA ILE A 12 3.99 2.59 -2.26
C ILE A 12 4.75 3.79 -2.83
N ALA A 13 5.34 4.64 -2.00
CA ALA A 13 6.09 5.81 -2.44
C ALA A 13 7.39 5.42 -3.17
N LYS A 14 8.08 4.40 -2.67
CA LYS A 14 9.36 3.93 -3.20
C LYS A 14 9.22 3.05 -4.44
N HIS A 15 8.22 2.16 -4.46
CA HIS A 15 8.04 1.17 -5.53
C HIS A 15 6.90 1.52 -6.48
N GLY A 16 6.19 2.61 -6.24
CA GLY A 16 5.01 3.00 -7.00
C GLY A 16 3.76 2.20 -6.58
N PRO A 17 2.69 2.23 -7.39
CA PRO A 17 1.42 1.61 -7.03
C PRO A 17 1.49 0.09 -6.87
N MET A 18 1.10 -0.43 -5.70
CA MET A 18 1.27 -1.85 -5.35
C MET A 18 -0.04 -2.55 -4.99
N THR A 19 -0.09 -3.86 -5.18
CA THR A 19 -1.21 -4.69 -4.72
C THR A 19 -1.09 -4.99 -3.23
N THR A 20 -2.20 -5.33 -2.57
CA THR A 20 -2.17 -5.81 -1.17
C THR A 20 -1.28 -7.04 -1.01
N THR A 21 -1.22 -7.92 -2.02
CA THR A 21 -0.33 -9.09 -2.00
C THR A 21 1.13 -8.66 -2.04
N SER A 22 1.50 -7.78 -2.95
CA SER A 22 2.88 -7.27 -3.06
C SER A 22 3.29 -6.49 -1.82
N LEU A 23 2.40 -5.71 -1.21
CA LEU A 23 2.66 -5.06 0.08
C LEU A 23 2.93 -6.11 1.16
N SER A 24 2.08 -7.14 1.27
CA SER A 24 2.25 -8.19 2.28
C SER A 24 3.56 -8.99 2.15
N THR A 25 4.17 -9.05 0.96
CA THR A 25 5.46 -9.73 0.76
C THR A 25 6.68 -8.86 1.07
N HIS A 26 6.53 -7.53 1.12
CA HIS A 26 7.62 -6.58 1.48
C HIS A 26 7.64 -6.27 2.98
N ILE A 27 6.55 -6.59 3.67
CA ILE A 27 6.39 -6.44 5.11
C ILE A 27 7.18 -7.42 6.00
N PRO A 28 7.58 -8.65 5.59
CA PRO A 28 8.32 -9.55 6.48
C PRO A 28 9.67 -8.97 6.95
N THR A 29 10.17 -7.94 6.27
CA THR A 29 11.43 -7.24 6.60
C THR A 29 11.27 -6.07 7.59
N PHE A 30 10.05 -5.61 7.91
CA PHE A 30 9.81 -4.34 8.63
C PHE A 30 8.95 -4.48 9.91
N GLU A 31 9.10 -5.58 10.66
CA GLU A 31 8.54 -5.85 12.01
C GLU A 31 7.09 -6.37 12.14
N GLN A 32 6.91 -7.02 13.29
CA GLN A 32 5.81 -7.84 13.84
C GLN A 32 4.43 -7.16 13.96
N GLU A 33 4.26 -5.89 13.59
CA GLU A 33 2.99 -5.15 13.79
C GLU A 33 1.91 -5.45 12.74
N LEU A 34 2.27 -6.09 11.63
CA LEU A 34 1.35 -6.47 10.58
C LEU A 34 0.90 -7.93 10.76
N VAL A 35 0.05 -8.12 11.78
CA VAL A 35 -0.43 -9.41 12.31
C VAL A 35 -0.99 -10.36 11.23
N SER A 36 -1.47 -9.84 10.09
CA SER A 36 -1.87 -10.67 8.93
C SER A 36 -2.17 -9.83 7.68
N LYS A 37 -2.28 -10.49 6.50
CA LYS A 37 -2.81 -9.88 5.27
C LYS A 37 -4.22 -9.28 5.46
N SER A 38 -5.04 -9.90 6.32
CA SER A 38 -6.37 -9.39 6.67
C SER A 38 -6.27 -8.07 7.45
N HIS A 39 -5.36 -8.00 8.41
CA HIS A 39 -5.09 -6.79 9.19
C HIS A 39 -4.59 -5.64 8.29
N LEU A 40 -3.63 -5.92 7.40
CA LEU A 40 -3.15 -4.96 6.40
C LEU A 40 -4.30 -4.38 5.57
N LYS A 41 -5.17 -5.25 5.05
CA LYS A 41 -6.30 -4.83 4.21
C LYS A 41 -7.33 -4.04 5.01
N ASN A 42 -7.85 -4.60 6.09
CA ASN A 42 -9.06 -4.12 6.73
C ASN A 42 -8.81 -3.01 7.75
N ARG A 43 -7.59 -2.91 8.30
CA ARG A 43 -7.26 -1.87 9.28
C ARG A 43 -6.41 -0.78 8.66
N ILE A 44 -5.28 -1.13 8.05
CA ILE A 44 -4.30 -0.13 7.60
C ILE A 44 -4.73 0.48 6.27
N LEU A 45 -4.92 -0.35 5.23
CA LEU A 45 -5.29 0.17 3.90
C LEU A 45 -6.68 0.81 3.92
N SER A 46 -7.66 0.23 4.63
CA SER A 46 -8.96 0.86 4.83
C SER A 46 -8.88 2.20 5.57
N SER A 47 -8.05 2.32 6.63
CA SER A 47 -7.87 3.61 7.32
C SER A 47 -7.25 4.64 6.40
N LEU A 48 -6.16 4.30 5.71
CA LEU A 48 -5.50 5.20 4.77
C LEU A 48 -6.40 5.61 3.60
N GLN A 49 -7.35 4.75 3.22
CA GLN A 49 -8.39 5.09 2.26
C GLN A 49 -9.45 6.03 2.84
N GLY A 50 -9.91 5.76 4.07
CA GLY A 50 -10.86 6.63 4.77
C GLY A 50 -10.30 8.03 5.05
N ASP A 51 -9.00 8.12 5.31
CA ASP A 51 -8.26 9.37 5.52
C ASP A 51 -7.96 10.11 4.19
N GLY A 52 -8.34 9.54 3.04
CA GLY A 52 -8.12 10.14 1.72
C GLY A 52 -6.68 10.09 1.24
N VAL A 53 -5.78 9.37 1.91
CA VAL A 53 -4.36 9.29 1.54
C VAL A 53 -4.13 8.32 0.38
N LEU A 54 -4.80 7.16 0.42
CA LEU A 54 -4.68 6.14 -0.61
C LEU A 54 -6.03 5.88 -1.28
N TYR A 55 -5.99 5.51 -2.55
CA TYR A 55 -7.15 4.97 -3.24
C TYR A 55 -6.81 3.71 -4.00
N LYS A 56 -7.82 2.87 -4.21
CA LYS A 56 -7.69 1.58 -4.88
C LYS A 56 -8.12 1.73 -6.34
N LYS A 57 -7.21 1.47 -7.28
CA LYS A 57 -7.47 1.53 -8.72
C LYS A 57 -7.40 0.15 -9.35
N VAL A 58 -8.32 -0.13 -10.26
CA VAL A 58 -8.26 -1.35 -11.08
C VAL A 58 -7.26 -1.15 -12.21
N HIS A 59 -6.36 -2.10 -12.37
CA HIS A 59 -5.42 -2.19 -13.46
C HIS A 59 -5.73 -3.47 -14.23
N ARG A 60 -6.09 -3.30 -15.51
CA ARG A 60 -6.34 -4.41 -16.43
C ARG A 60 -5.13 -4.48 -17.36
N GLU A 61 -4.32 -5.52 -17.17
CA GLU A 61 -3.29 -5.86 -18.15
C GLU A 61 -3.98 -6.55 -19.32
N SER A 62 -3.61 -6.18 -20.54
CA SER A 62 -4.19 -6.67 -21.80
C SER A 62 -4.20 -8.20 -21.89
N ASP A 63 -3.18 -8.82 -21.28
CA ASP A 63 -2.90 -10.26 -21.36
C ASP A 63 -3.41 -11.05 -20.14
N SER A 64 -3.98 -10.38 -19.13
CA SER A 64 -4.47 -11.03 -17.91
C SER A 64 -6.00 -11.00 -17.84
N SER A 65 -6.62 -12.17 -17.73
CA SER A 65 -8.06 -12.31 -17.54
C SER A 65 -8.56 -11.80 -16.18
N LYS A 66 -7.65 -11.49 -15.24
CA LYS A 66 -8.01 -11.06 -13.88
C LYS A 66 -7.64 -9.60 -13.64
N PRO A 67 -8.61 -8.77 -13.18
CA PRO A 67 -8.31 -7.40 -12.79
C PRO A 67 -7.39 -7.37 -11.57
N ILE A 68 -6.31 -6.60 -11.66
CA ILE A 68 -5.35 -6.39 -10.58
C ILE A 68 -5.71 -5.10 -9.87
N TRP A 69 -5.82 -5.13 -8.55
CA TRP A 69 -6.09 -3.93 -7.77
C TRP A 69 -4.81 -3.39 -7.16
N ARG A 70 -4.46 -2.16 -7.50
CA ARG A 70 -3.28 -1.45 -6.98
C ARG A 70 -3.73 -0.29 -6.10
N TRP A 71 -2.93 -0.01 -5.07
CA TRP A 71 -3.08 1.13 -4.18
C TRP A 71 -2.20 2.27 -4.68
N HIS A 72 -2.80 3.44 -4.80
CA HIS A 72 -2.17 4.66 -5.27
C HIS A 72 -2.31 5.73 -4.20
N PHE A 73 -1.36 6.67 -4.16
CA PHE A 73 -1.57 7.91 -3.42
C PHE A 73 -2.61 8.76 -4.12
N THR A 74 -3.51 9.35 -3.35
CA THR A 74 -4.48 10.33 -3.86
C THR A 74 -3.77 11.57 -4.39
N HIS A 75 -2.71 12.01 -3.72
CA HIS A 75 -1.88 13.13 -4.12
C HIS A 75 -0.44 12.69 -4.33
N GLU A 76 0.14 12.99 -5.49
CA GLU A 76 1.52 12.62 -5.81
C GLU A 76 2.54 13.27 -4.87
N SER A 77 2.23 14.48 -4.36
CA SER A 77 3.03 15.17 -3.34
C SER A 77 3.20 14.37 -2.06
N ASP A 78 2.21 13.54 -1.69
CA ASP A 78 2.31 12.69 -0.51
C ASP A 78 3.34 11.58 -0.73
N ALA A 79 3.45 11.06 -1.95
CA ALA A 79 4.44 10.03 -2.27
C ALA A 79 5.88 10.54 -2.02
N ASP A 80 6.17 11.79 -2.37
CA ASP A 80 7.51 12.36 -2.19
C ASP A 80 7.92 12.46 -0.71
N LEU A 81 6.96 12.74 0.18
CA LEU A 81 7.18 12.79 1.63
C LEU A 81 7.61 11.44 2.22
N TYR A 82 7.21 10.33 1.59
CA TYR A 82 7.44 8.99 2.11
C TYR A 82 8.55 8.21 1.36
N LYS A 83 9.17 8.77 0.31
CA LYS A 83 10.24 8.09 -0.46
C LYS A 83 11.53 7.86 0.33
N ASN A 84 11.93 8.81 1.18
CA ASN A 84 13.24 8.83 1.85
C ASN A 84 13.20 8.36 3.32
N LEU A 85 12.24 7.49 3.65
CA LEU A 85 12.05 6.96 5.00
C LEU A 85 12.96 5.78 5.31
#